data_AF-A0A1B6PTK8-F1
#
_entry.id   AF-A0A1B6PTK8-F1
#
_cell.length_a   1.000
_cell.length_b   1.000
_cell.length_c   1.000
_cell.angle_alpha   90.00
_cell.angle_beta   90.00
_cell.angle_gamma   90.00
#
_symmetry.space_group_name_H-M   'P 1'
#
loop_
_entity.id
_entity.type
_entity.pdbx_description
1 polymer ?
#
loop_
_entity_poly.entity_id
_entity_poly.type
_entity_poly.pdbx_seq_one_letter_code
_entity_poly.pdbx_strand_id
1 'polypeptide(L)'
;MAPSRRTLFATAAIVLVLIIVVTEMSSVGAGGALCRHLSSGFTGVCGFDTDCRTQCLSESHDNLGGACDGFPAKCYCVKPCLP
;
A
#
# COMPACT_ATOMS: atom_id res chain seq x y z
N MET A 1 46.15 -0.51 -7.51
CA MET A 1 45.35 0.73 -7.63
C MET A 1 44.45 0.85 -6.41
N ALA A 2 44.58 1.90 -5.60
CA ALA A 2 43.57 2.22 -4.60
C ALA A 2 42.34 2.80 -5.31
N PRO A 3 41.12 2.31 -5.04
CA PRO A 3 39.92 2.87 -5.65
C PRO A 3 39.76 4.33 -5.23
N SER A 4 39.50 5.22 -6.19
CA SER A 4 39.29 6.63 -5.93
C SER A 4 38.07 6.83 -5.03
N ARG A 5 38.14 7.81 -4.13
CA ARG A 5 37.02 8.16 -3.25
C ARG A 5 35.72 8.44 -4.03
N ARG A 6 35.84 8.97 -5.26
CA ARG A 6 34.72 9.21 -6.19
C ARG A 6 34.07 7.91 -6.68
N THR A 7 34.88 6.88 -6.97
CA THR A 7 34.37 5.56 -7.36
C THR A 7 33.64 4.86 -6.22
N LEU A 8 34.07 5.05 -4.96
CA LEU A 8 33.39 4.49 -3.78
C LEU A 8 32.00 5.11 -3.55
N PHE A 9 31.88 6.44 -3.72
CA PHE A 9 30.59 7.13 -3.58
C PHE A 9 29.61 6.75 -4.69
N ALA A 10 30.09 6.64 -5.94
CA ALA A 10 29.26 6.21 -7.06
C ALA A 10 28.73 4.78 -6.87
N THR A 11 29.58 3.85 -6.40
CA THR A 11 29.15 2.49 -6.11
C THR A 11 28.15 2.42 -4.95
N ALA A 12 28.37 3.21 -3.88
CA ALA A 12 27.46 3.25 -2.74
C ALA A 12 26.07 3.82 -3.12
N ALA A 13 26.04 4.87 -3.94
CA ALA A 13 24.79 5.45 -4.43
C ALA A 13 24.01 4.47 -5.33
N ILE A 14 24.70 3.75 -6.23
CA ILE A 14 24.08 2.74 -7.09
C ILE A 14 23.49 1.59 -6.25
N VAL A 15 24.24 1.10 -5.25
CA VAL A 15 23.77 0.06 -4.32
C VAL A 15 22.56 0.54 -3.52
N LEU A 16 22.57 1.79 -3.03
CA LEU A 16 21.45 2.36 -2.29
C LEU A 16 20.18 2.49 -3.16
N VAL A 17 20.33 2.94 -4.41
CA VAL A 17 19.21 3.03 -5.37
C VAL A 17 18.64 1.63 -5.67
N LEU A 18 19.49 0.62 -5.84
CA LEU A 18 19.06 -0.78 -6.05
C LEU A 18 18.26 -1.33 -4.85
N ILE A 19 18.59 -0.93 -3.61
CA ILE A 19 17.87 -1.37 -2.41
C ILE A 19 16.47 -0.73 -2.32
N ILE A 20 16.30 0.51 -2.78
CA ILE A 20 15.02 1.24 -2.67
C ILE A 20 13.94 0.72 -3.64
N VAL A 21 14.32 0.06 -4.75
CA VAL A 21 13.37 -0.36 -5.80
C VAL A 21 12.57 -1.64 -5.45
N VAL A 22 12.84 -2.30 -4.32
CA VAL A 22 12.31 -3.65 -4.04
C VAL A 22 10.98 -3.67 -3.25
N THR A 23 10.39 -2.53 -2.87
CA THR A 23 9.29 -2.55 -1.87
C THR A 23 7.85 -2.60 -2.39
N GLU A 24 7.59 -2.66 -3.70
CA GLU A 24 6.20 -2.71 -4.21
C GLU A 24 5.83 -4.10 -4.74
N MET A 25 5.93 -5.11 -3.89
CA MET A 25 5.34 -6.43 -4.16
C MET A 25 4.44 -6.80 -2.99
N SER A 26 3.23 -6.24 -3.02
CA SER A 26 2.12 -6.69 -2.18
C SER A 26 1.98 -8.20 -2.35
N SER A 27 2.27 -8.93 -1.29
CA SER A 27 2.15 -10.38 -1.21
C SER A 27 0.71 -10.77 -1.57
N VAL A 28 0.51 -11.33 -2.75
CA VAL A 28 -0.68 -12.14 -3.05
C VAL A 28 -0.48 -13.47 -2.33
N GLY A 29 -0.87 -13.49 -1.05
CA GLY A 29 -1.01 -14.73 -0.30
C GLY A 29 -2.02 -15.65 -0.98
N ALA A 30 -1.96 -16.95 -0.68
CA ALA A 30 -2.72 -18.02 -1.34
C ALA A 30 -4.26 -17.98 -1.19
N GLY A 31 -4.85 -16.84 -0.84
CA GLY A 31 -6.26 -16.52 -1.00
C GLY A 31 -6.46 -15.67 -2.25
N GLY A 32 -7.60 -15.78 -2.94
CA GLY A 32 -7.84 -15.07 -4.19
C GLY A 32 -7.46 -13.58 -4.15
N ALA A 33 -7.11 -13.02 -5.32
CA ALA A 33 -6.67 -11.64 -5.44
C ALA A 33 -7.62 -10.69 -4.69
N LEU A 34 -7.05 -9.80 -3.87
CA LEU A 34 -7.82 -8.80 -3.13
C LEU A 34 -7.76 -7.48 -3.90
N CYS A 35 -8.94 -6.89 -4.11
CA CYS A 35 -9.12 -5.62 -4.79
C CYS A 35 -9.48 -4.55 -3.77
N ARG A 36 -8.94 -3.35 -3.98
CA ARG A 36 -9.29 -2.15 -3.20
C ARG A 36 -10.24 -1.27 -4.00
N HIS A 37 -11.21 -0.66 -3.33
CA HIS A 37 -12.05 0.39 -3.91
C HIS A 37 -12.27 1.51 -2.90
N LEU A 38 -12.56 2.72 -3.38
CA LEU A 38 -12.88 3.84 -2.50
C LEU A 38 -14.18 3.53 -1.73
N SER A 39 -14.22 3.83 -0.44
CA SER A 39 -15.47 3.81 0.33
C SER A 39 -16.42 4.89 -0.19
N SER A 40 -17.70 4.55 -0.35
CA SER A 40 -18.73 5.50 -0.78
C SER A 40 -19.34 6.30 0.37
N GLY A 41 -19.32 5.76 1.59
CA GLY A 41 -19.90 6.37 2.79
C GLY A 41 -18.89 7.14 3.64
N PHE A 42 -17.60 6.85 3.53
CA PHE A 42 -16.57 7.53 4.33
C PHE A 42 -16.32 8.95 3.80
N THR A 43 -16.45 9.94 4.68
CA THR A 43 -16.26 11.35 4.34
C THR A 43 -15.06 11.94 5.06
N GLY A 44 -14.46 12.98 4.48
CA GLY A 44 -13.31 13.67 5.07
C GLY A 44 -11.96 12.98 4.82
N VAL A 45 -10.98 13.33 5.67
CA VAL A 45 -9.64 12.74 5.68
C VAL A 45 -9.65 11.53 6.61
N CYS A 46 -9.13 10.41 6.13
CA CYS A 46 -9.05 9.17 6.88
C CYS A 46 -7.91 9.24 7.89
N GLY A 47 -8.24 9.23 9.18
CA GLY A 47 -7.25 9.30 10.27
C GLY A 47 -6.99 7.95 10.97
N PHE A 48 -7.95 7.03 10.95
CA PHE A 48 -7.89 5.76 11.66
C PHE A 48 -8.42 4.61 10.80
N ASP A 49 -7.59 3.58 10.61
CA ASP A 49 -7.96 2.38 9.84
C ASP A 49 -9.17 1.66 10.43
N THR A 50 -9.35 1.71 11.75
CA THR A 50 -10.49 1.09 12.44
C THR A 50 -11.82 1.69 12.03
N ASP A 51 -11.86 3.00 11.83
CA ASP A 51 -13.07 3.72 11.41
C ASP A 51 -13.38 3.40 9.95
N CYS A 52 -12.34 3.41 9.10
CA CYS A 52 -12.46 3.01 7.70
C CYS A 52 -12.95 1.55 7.57
N ARG A 53 -12.36 0.61 8.32
CA ARG A 53 -12.78 -0.79 8.34
C ARG A 53 -14.24 -0.93 8.74
N THR A 54 -14.67 -0.24 9.80
CA THR A 54 -16.05 -0.30 10.29
C THR A 54 -17.03 0.21 9.23
N GLN A 55 -16.70 1.32 8.58
CA GLN A 55 -17.49 1.86 7.47
C GLN A 55 -17.55 0.86 6.30
N CYS A 56 -16.44 0.30 5.86
CA CYS A 56 -16.39 -0.67 4.76
C CYS A 56 -17.22 -1.93 5.03
N LEU A 57 -17.16 -2.47 6.26
CA LEU A 57 -17.99 -3.62 6.65
C LEU A 57 -19.49 -3.29 6.69
N SER A 58 -19.86 -2.02 6.91
CA SER A 58 -21.25 -1.56 6.85
C SER A 58 -21.76 -1.33 5.42
N GLU A 59 -20.87 -1.09 4.45
CA GLU A 59 -21.23 -0.81 3.06
C GLU A 59 -21.64 -2.05 2.27
N SER A 60 -21.00 -3.20 2.53
CA SER A 60 -21.32 -4.47 1.87
C SER A 60 -20.80 -5.64 2.67
N HIS A 61 -21.52 -6.77 2.60
CA HIS A 61 -21.06 -8.05 3.14
C HIS A 61 -19.89 -8.65 2.35
N ASP A 62 -19.66 -8.19 1.11
CA ASP A 62 -18.53 -8.62 0.27
C ASP A 62 -17.21 -7.99 0.70
N ASN A 63 -17.27 -6.91 1.50
CA ASN A 63 -16.09 -6.24 2.00
C ASN A 63 -15.49 -7.03 3.16
N LEU A 64 -14.19 -7.28 3.09
CA LEU A 64 -13.40 -7.96 4.12
C LEU A 64 -12.83 -6.97 5.14
N GLY A 65 -12.80 -5.67 4.80
CA GLY A 65 -12.31 -4.61 5.67
C GLY A 65 -11.97 -3.34 4.90
N GLY A 66 -11.10 -2.51 5.48
CA GLY A 66 -10.62 -1.29 4.85
C GLY A 66 -9.47 -0.64 5.63
N ALA A 67 -8.74 0.25 4.97
CA ALA A 67 -7.63 1.01 5.55
C ALA A 67 -7.54 2.42 4.93
N CYS A 68 -6.95 3.34 5.69
CA CYS A 68 -6.61 4.68 5.24
C CYS A 68 -5.36 4.61 4.34
N ASP A 69 -5.44 5.18 3.14
CA ASP A 69 -4.32 5.18 2.20
C ASP A 69 -4.27 6.49 1.38
N GLY A 70 -3.07 6.85 0.91
CA GLY A 70 -2.80 8.05 0.12
C GLY A 70 -2.59 9.35 0.93
N PHE A 71 -2.46 10.47 0.22
CA PHE A 71 -2.29 11.81 0.81
C PHE A 71 -3.07 12.87 0.01
N PRO A 72 -4.10 13.53 0.59
CA PRO A 72 -4.66 13.26 1.92
C PRO A 72 -5.27 11.86 1.98
N ALA A 73 -5.11 11.19 3.12
CA ALA A 73 -5.55 9.81 3.26
C ALA A 73 -7.05 9.67 3.02
N LYS A 74 -7.43 8.68 2.20
CA LYS A 74 -8.81 8.28 1.88
C LYS A 74 -9.05 6.88 2.41
N CYS A 75 -10.30 6.56 2.70
CA CYS A 75 -10.67 5.21 3.09
C CYS A 75 -10.85 4.31 1.86
N TYR A 76 -10.11 3.21 1.82
CA TYR A 76 -10.23 2.17 0.79
C TYR A 76 -10.72 0.86 1.42
N CYS A 77 -11.83 0.35 0.89
CA CYS A 77 -12.37 -0.95 1.25
C CYS A 77 -11.68 -2.06 0.48
N VAL A 78 -11.56 -3.23 1.11
CA VAL A 78 -10.91 -4.43 0.55
C VAL A 78 -11.97 -5.50 0.35
N LYS A 79 -12.00 -6.11 -0.83
CA LYS A 79 -12.89 -7.23 -1.18
C LYS A 79 -12.20 -8.22 -2.12
N PRO A 80 -12.69 -9.45 -2.28
CA PRO A 80 -12.22 -10.34 -3.33
C PRO A 80 -12.38 -9.69 -4.71
N CYS A 81 -11.37 -9.80 -5.57
CA CYS A 81 -11.50 -9.44 -6.98
C CYS A 81 -12.44 -10.43 -7.68
N LEU A 82 -13.29 -9.94 -8.57
CA LEU A 82 -13.88 -10.82 -9.58
C LEU A 82 -12.77 -11.26 -10.56
N PRO A 83 -12.79 -12.52 -11.02
CA PRO A 83 -11.89 -12.99 -12.08
C PRO A 83 -12.15 -12.26 -13.42
#